data_AF-A0A6M4IQC4-F1
#
_entry.id   AF-A0A6M4IQC4-F1
#
_cell.length_a   1.000
_cell.length_b   1.000
_cell.length_c   1.000
_cell.angle_alpha   90.00
_cell.angle_beta   90.00
_cell.angle_gamma   90.00
#
_symmetry.space_group_name_H-M   'P 1'
#
loop_
_entity.id
_entity.type
_entity.pdbx_description
1 polymer ?
#
loop_
_entity_poly.entity_id
_entity_poly.type
_entity_poly.pdbx_seq_one_letter_code
_entity_poly.pdbx_strand_id
1 'polypeptide(L)'
;MIRPAPGRFSLCRRTRWIVPVLMLSLGVACRRAAPGDSAPPAVLEVSPEPIVVRAGQPNDVTIRGTGFDATANTVTVGSVILTAVVSSRGGTVIALSLPDRVPSGGGAAPMLWSPGRYALTVSNGRGSSAPVMVTIQEPR
;
A
#
# COMPACT_ATOMS: atom_id res chain seq x y z
N MET A 1 42.49 41.40 12.46
CA MET A 1 42.56 42.37 13.58
C MET A 1 41.12 42.73 13.93
N ILE A 2 40.57 42.69 15.13
CA ILE A 2 41.03 42.54 16.51
C ILE A 2 39.75 42.15 17.30
N ARG A 3 39.85 41.17 18.20
CA ARG A 3 38.82 40.93 19.23
C ARG A 3 38.73 42.14 20.17
N PRO A 4 37.56 42.40 20.76
CA PRO A 4 37.54 42.64 22.18
C PRO A 4 36.53 41.72 22.90
N ALA A 5 37.06 40.98 23.86
CA ALA A 5 36.36 40.60 25.09
C ALA A 5 36.56 41.76 26.11
N PRO A 6 36.32 41.60 27.44
CA PRO A 6 35.21 41.00 28.18
C PRO A 6 34.67 41.99 29.25
N GLY A 7 33.58 41.58 29.92
CA GLY A 7 33.45 41.84 31.36
C GLY A 7 32.40 42.87 31.77
N ARG A 8 31.49 42.42 32.65
CA ARG A 8 31.40 42.91 34.03
C ARG A 8 30.45 42.01 34.83
N PHE A 9 31.04 41.25 35.73
CA PHE A 9 30.37 40.80 36.94
C PHE A 9 30.03 42.05 37.77
N SER A 10 28.80 42.17 38.25
CA SER A 10 28.52 42.92 39.48
C SER A 10 27.28 42.38 40.19
N LEU A 11 27.56 41.75 41.33
CA LEU A 11 26.85 41.79 42.61
C LEU A 11 25.31 41.81 42.64
N CYS A 12 24.80 40.73 43.25
CA CYS A 12 24.01 40.78 44.48
C CYS A 12 23.20 42.05 44.76
N ARG A 13 21.87 41.96 44.60
CA ARG A 13 20.97 42.54 45.60
C ARG A 13 19.76 41.64 45.80
N ARG A 14 19.69 41.08 47.00
CA ARG A 14 18.46 40.60 47.65
C ARG A 14 17.38 41.65 47.43
N THR A 15 16.19 41.27 46.96
CA THR A 15 14.92 41.71 47.57
C THR A 15 13.81 40.78 47.07
N ARG A 16 13.27 40.08 48.06
CA ARG A 16 12.13 39.19 48.08
C ARG A 16 10.87 39.97 47.66
N TRP A 17 10.25 39.61 46.54
CA TRP A 17 8.84 39.91 46.27
C TRP A 17 8.15 38.67 45.73
N ILE A 18 7.16 38.24 46.49
CA ILE A 18 6.21 37.18 46.18
C ILE A 18 5.25 37.77 45.15
N VAL A 19 5.19 37.18 43.95
CA VAL A 19 4.03 37.30 43.05
C VAL A 19 3.77 35.91 42.47
N PRO A 20 2.64 35.27 42.79
CA PRO A 20 2.31 33.96 42.26
C PRO A 20 1.54 34.08 40.93
N VAL A 21 1.50 32.95 40.21
CA VAL A 21 0.54 32.63 39.14
C VAL A 21 0.77 33.35 37.79
N LEU A 22 1.37 32.62 36.84
CA LEU A 22 0.67 32.32 35.59
C LEU A 22 1.37 31.14 34.89
N MET A 23 0.64 30.02 34.79
CA MET A 23 0.99 28.91 33.92
C MET A 23 1.09 29.40 32.47
N LEU A 24 2.25 29.24 31.84
CA LEU A 24 2.37 29.21 30.39
C LEU A 24 3.07 27.91 30.00
N SER A 25 2.31 26.83 29.96
CA SER A 25 2.69 25.58 29.31
C SER A 25 2.90 25.86 27.82
N LEU A 26 4.14 25.79 27.35
CA LEU A 26 4.44 25.69 25.92
C LEU A 26 3.91 24.33 25.43
N GLY A 27 2.66 24.32 25.00
CA GLY A 27 2.08 23.21 24.26
C GLY A 27 2.77 23.14 22.90
N VAL A 28 3.72 22.22 22.75
CA VAL A 28 4.14 21.73 21.44
C VAL A 28 2.91 21.11 20.80
N ALA A 29 2.24 21.88 19.95
CA ALA A 29 1.16 21.37 19.12
C ALA A 29 1.78 20.42 18.08
N CYS A 30 1.89 19.13 18.44
CA CYS A 30 1.97 18.07 17.44
C CYS A 30 0.70 18.21 16.58
N ARG A 31 0.83 18.82 15.41
CA ARG A 31 -0.18 18.73 14.37
C ARG A 31 -0.24 17.27 13.95
N ARG A 32 -1.08 16.49 14.61
CA ARG A 32 -1.45 15.15 14.16
C ARG A 32 -2.20 15.37 12.85
N ALA A 33 -1.53 15.13 11.72
CA ALA A 33 -2.20 15.01 10.45
C ALA A 33 -3.33 13.98 10.64
N ALA A 34 -4.56 14.39 10.40
CA ALA A 34 -5.66 13.45 10.34
C ALA A 34 -5.32 12.45 9.20
N PRO A 35 -5.30 11.13 9.45
CA PRO A 35 -5.31 10.20 8.33
C PRO A 35 -6.59 10.48 7.55
N GLY A 36 -6.46 10.95 6.31
CA GLY A 36 -7.58 10.84 5.38
C GLY A 36 -7.92 9.36 5.27
N ASP A 37 -9.20 9.02 5.38
CA ASP A 37 -9.78 7.68 5.29
C ASP A 37 -9.47 7.01 3.94
N SER A 38 -8.21 6.66 3.73
CA SER A 38 -7.78 5.80 2.66
C SER A 38 -7.90 4.37 3.16
N ALA A 39 -9.13 3.85 3.16
CA ALA A 39 -9.33 2.43 3.37
C ALA A 39 -8.50 1.62 2.35
N PRO A 40 -7.95 0.46 2.74
CA PRO A 40 -7.26 -0.42 1.80
C PRO A 40 -8.21 -0.86 0.69
N PRO A 41 -7.69 -1.26 -0.48
CA PRO A 41 -8.53 -1.79 -1.55
C PRO A 41 -9.30 -3.03 -1.07
N ALA A 42 -10.52 -3.22 -1.57
CA ALA A 42 -11.32 -4.41 -1.31
C ALA A 42 -11.68 -5.09 -2.63
N VAL A 43 -11.48 -6.41 -2.69
CA VAL A 43 -11.91 -7.24 -3.82
C VAL A 43 -13.27 -7.83 -3.48
N LEU A 44 -14.24 -7.64 -4.37
CA LEU A 44 -15.61 -8.11 -4.20
C LEU A 44 -15.94 -9.27 -5.13
N GLU A 45 -15.42 -9.23 -6.36
CA GLU A 45 -15.72 -10.23 -7.38
C GLU A 45 -14.52 -10.39 -8.31
N VAL A 46 -14.30 -11.63 -8.78
CA VAL A 46 -13.34 -11.97 -9.83
C VAL A 46 -14.10 -12.75 -10.90
N SER A 47 -13.89 -12.40 -12.17
CA SER A 47 -14.57 -13.02 -13.31
C SER A 47 -13.62 -13.17 -14.50
N PRO A 48 -13.59 -14.32 -15.19
CA PRO A 48 -14.37 -15.53 -14.92
C PRO A 48 -13.87 -16.29 -13.67
N GLU A 49 -14.76 -17.04 -13.04
CA GLU A 49 -14.44 -18.01 -11.98
C GLU A 49 -15.15 -19.33 -12.33
N PRO A 50 -14.44 -20.44 -12.57
CA PRO A 50 -12.98 -20.59 -12.52
C PRO A 50 -12.27 -19.86 -13.67
N ILE A 51 -11.00 -19.52 -13.44
CA ILE A 51 -10.08 -19.00 -14.47
C ILE A 51 -9.52 -20.21 -15.24
N VAL A 52 -9.81 -20.27 -16.53
CA VAL A 52 -9.26 -21.32 -17.42
C VAL A 52 -7.99 -20.80 -18.06
N VAL A 53 -6.84 -21.40 -17.76
CA VAL A 53 -5.55 -20.97 -18.28
C VAL A 53 -5.13 -21.82 -19.48
N ARG A 54 -4.92 -21.20 -20.63
CA ARG A 54 -4.51 -21.88 -21.88
C ARG A 54 -3.11 -21.41 -22.28
N ALA A 55 -2.24 -22.37 -22.59
CA ALA A 55 -0.90 -22.08 -23.06
C ALA A 55 -0.95 -21.29 -24.38
N GLY A 56 -0.20 -20.19 -24.45
CA GLY A 56 -0.11 -19.34 -25.64
C GLY A 56 -1.36 -18.50 -25.94
N GLN A 57 -2.32 -18.40 -25.02
CA GLN A 57 -3.50 -17.53 -25.16
C GLN A 57 -3.59 -16.51 -24.02
N PRO A 58 -4.18 -15.33 -24.26
CA PRO A 58 -4.52 -14.39 -23.19
C PRO A 58 -5.53 -15.03 -22.22
N ASN A 59 -5.30 -14.84 -20.92
CA ASN A 59 -6.21 -15.32 -19.88
C ASN A 59 -6.81 -14.09 -19.17
N ASP A 60 -7.85 -13.53 -19.77
CA ASP A 60 -8.42 -12.26 -19.32
C ASP A 60 -9.21 -12.43 -18.02
N VAL A 61 -8.90 -11.58 -17.04
CA VAL A 61 -9.51 -11.56 -15.73
C VAL A 61 -9.96 -10.15 -15.40
N THR A 62 -11.21 -10.03 -14.94
CA THR A 62 -11.78 -8.80 -14.40
C THR A 62 -11.95 -8.92 -12.90
N ILE A 63 -11.36 -7.98 -12.17
CA ILE A 63 -11.50 -7.84 -10.72
C ILE A 63 -12.39 -6.62 -10.46
N ARG A 64 -13.47 -6.82 -9.71
CA ARG A 64 -14.36 -5.75 -9.26
C ARG A 64 -14.20 -5.55 -7.77
N GLY A 65 -14.22 -4.30 -7.35
CA GLY A 65 -13.95 -3.95 -5.98
C GLY A 65 -14.08 -2.46 -5.71
N THR A 66 -13.40 -2.01 -4.66
CA THR A 66 -13.35 -0.61 -4.25
C THR A 66 -11.96 -0.21 -3.82
N GLY A 67 -11.67 1.09 -3.88
CA GLY A 67 -10.41 1.63 -3.37
C GLY A 67 -9.19 1.22 -4.19
N PHE A 68 -9.33 0.82 -5.46
CA PHE A 68 -8.20 0.64 -6.36
C PHE A 68 -7.59 1.99 -6.73
N ASP A 69 -6.27 2.02 -6.86
CA ASP A 69 -5.56 3.19 -7.36
C ASP A 69 -5.78 3.35 -8.87
N ALA A 70 -5.66 4.55 -9.42
CA ALA A 70 -5.83 4.75 -10.85
C ALA A 70 -4.74 4.01 -11.66
N THR A 71 -3.49 4.01 -11.18
CA THR A 71 -2.34 3.52 -11.96
C THR A 71 -1.35 2.66 -11.17
N ALA A 72 -1.41 2.69 -9.84
CA ALA A 72 -0.42 2.07 -8.97
C ALA A 72 -0.98 0.91 -8.14
N ASN A 73 -1.71 -0.02 -8.77
CA ASN A 73 -2.08 -1.28 -8.10
C ASN A 73 -1.04 -2.37 -8.35
N THR A 74 -0.91 -3.25 -7.38
CA THR A 74 -0.23 -4.54 -7.52
C THR A 74 -1.25 -5.65 -7.30
N VAL A 75 -1.39 -6.54 -8.28
CA VAL A 75 -2.23 -7.73 -8.17
C VAL A 75 -1.33 -8.93 -7.97
N THR A 76 -1.57 -9.69 -6.91
CA THR A 76 -0.84 -10.93 -6.63
C THR A 76 -1.81 -12.09 -6.77
N VAL A 77 -1.43 -13.12 -7.53
CA VAL A 77 -2.17 -14.38 -7.65
C VAL A 77 -1.18 -15.51 -7.44
N GLY A 78 -1.28 -16.24 -6.33
CA GLY A 78 -0.25 -17.22 -5.97
C GLY A 78 1.15 -16.59 -5.90
N SER A 79 2.08 -17.06 -6.72
CA SER A 79 3.44 -16.50 -6.85
C SER A 79 3.60 -15.50 -8.00
N VAL A 80 2.54 -15.23 -8.78
CA VAL A 80 2.56 -14.23 -9.84
C VAL A 80 2.24 -12.86 -9.27
N ILE A 81 3.07 -11.87 -9.60
CA ILE A 81 2.94 -10.48 -9.17
C ILE A 81 2.86 -9.60 -10.42
N LEU A 82 1.75 -8.88 -10.57
CA LEU A 82 1.51 -7.91 -11.62
C LEU A 82 1.51 -6.51 -11.02
N THR A 83 2.49 -5.68 -11.38
CA THR A 83 2.66 -4.32 -10.85
C THR A 83 2.17 -3.26 -11.84
N ALA A 84 1.95 -2.04 -11.36
CA ALA A 84 1.50 -0.90 -12.17
C ALA A 84 0.18 -1.19 -12.94
N VAL A 85 -0.70 -1.95 -12.29
CA VAL A 85 -1.99 -2.33 -12.86
C VAL A 85 -2.95 -1.15 -12.73
N VAL A 86 -3.47 -0.70 -13.87
CA VAL A 86 -4.41 0.41 -13.98
C VAL A 86 -5.80 -0.07 -13.57
N SER A 87 -6.54 0.76 -12.84
CA SER A 87 -7.96 0.57 -12.63
C SER A 87 -8.78 1.53 -13.48
N SER A 88 -10.03 1.16 -13.70
CA SER A 88 -11.01 1.92 -14.45
C SER A 88 -12.26 2.14 -13.60
N ARG A 89 -13.22 2.91 -14.13
CA ARG A 89 -14.49 3.23 -13.46
C ARG A 89 -14.28 3.82 -12.05
N GLY A 90 -13.33 4.75 -11.94
CA GLY A 90 -13.07 5.46 -10.69
C GLY A 90 -12.51 4.59 -9.56
N GLY A 91 -11.66 3.59 -9.87
CA GLY A 91 -11.04 2.76 -8.84
C GLY A 91 -11.85 1.52 -8.44
N THR A 92 -12.73 1.02 -9.32
CA THR A 92 -13.63 -0.10 -9.00
C THR A 92 -13.47 -1.32 -9.90
N VAL A 93 -12.78 -1.19 -11.04
CA VAL A 93 -12.59 -2.29 -11.99
C VAL A 93 -11.14 -2.37 -12.45
N ILE A 94 -10.53 -3.53 -12.31
CA ILE A 94 -9.23 -3.87 -12.90
C ILE A 94 -9.49 -4.94 -13.96
N ALA A 95 -9.05 -4.72 -15.18
CA ALA A 95 -9.01 -5.72 -16.24
C ALA A 95 -7.54 -6.03 -16.55
N LEU A 96 -7.16 -7.30 -16.48
CA LEU A 96 -5.78 -7.75 -16.69
C LEU A 96 -5.76 -9.06 -17.46
N SER A 97 -4.61 -9.39 -18.04
CA SER A 97 -4.35 -10.71 -18.59
C SER A 97 -3.41 -11.46 -17.65
N LEU A 98 -3.88 -12.59 -17.12
CA LEU A 98 -3.07 -13.47 -16.29
C LEU A 98 -2.08 -14.21 -17.21
N PRO A 99 -0.77 -14.19 -16.91
CA PRO A 99 0.20 -14.94 -17.71
C PRO A 99 -0.13 -16.43 -17.67
N ASP A 100 0.12 -17.15 -18.77
CA ASP A 100 -0.08 -18.59 -18.84
C ASP A 100 1.01 -19.36 -18.07
N ARG A 101 2.13 -18.71 -17.75
CA ARG A 101 3.24 -19.34 -17.04
C ARG A 101 3.56 -18.66 -15.71
N VAL A 102 3.86 -19.49 -14.73
CA VAL A 102 4.28 -19.11 -13.40
C VAL A 102 5.81 -19.25 -13.29
N PRO A 103 6.51 -18.27 -12.69
CA PRO A 103 7.92 -18.42 -12.36
C PRO A 103 8.13 -19.61 -11.41
N SER A 104 9.01 -20.53 -11.78
CA SER A 104 9.35 -21.73 -11.00
C SER A 104 10.52 -21.52 -10.02
N GLY A 105 11.20 -20.36 -10.10
CA GLY A 105 12.33 -20.00 -9.25
C GLY A 105 13.64 -20.72 -9.61
N GLY A 106 14.77 -20.21 -9.10
CA GLY A 106 16.05 -20.94 -9.13
C GLY A 106 16.62 -21.27 -10.51
N GLY A 107 16.28 -20.50 -11.55
CA GLY A 107 16.74 -20.76 -12.93
C GLY A 107 15.97 -21.87 -13.66
N ALA A 108 14.94 -22.45 -13.04
CA ALA A 108 14.05 -23.38 -13.72
C ALA A 108 13.19 -22.66 -14.77
N ALA A 109 12.79 -23.41 -15.80
CA ALA A 109 11.92 -22.89 -16.84
C ALA A 109 10.52 -22.59 -16.26
N PRO A 110 9.86 -21.47 -16.64
CA PRO A 110 8.50 -21.15 -16.21
C PRO A 110 7.51 -22.26 -16.60
N MET A 111 6.66 -22.64 -15.65
CA MET A 111 5.69 -23.74 -15.79
C MET A 111 4.29 -23.21 -16.08
N LEU A 112 3.47 -24.00 -16.78
CA LEU A 112 2.03 -23.74 -16.86
C LEU A 112 1.44 -23.78 -15.44
N TRP A 113 0.37 -23.00 -15.21
CA TRP A 113 -0.36 -23.06 -13.95
C TRP A 113 -0.86 -24.47 -13.66
N SER A 114 -0.63 -24.96 -12.44
CA SER A 114 -1.29 -26.17 -11.98
C SER A 114 -2.76 -25.88 -11.63
N PRO A 115 -3.69 -26.78 -11.92
CA PRO A 115 -5.07 -26.64 -11.43
C PRO A 115 -5.10 -26.56 -9.91
N GLY A 116 -5.87 -25.62 -9.35
CA GLY A 116 -5.91 -25.41 -7.90
C GLY A 116 -6.58 -24.12 -7.46
N ARG A 117 -6.58 -23.88 -6.15
CA ARG A 117 -7.08 -22.64 -5.55
C ARG A 117 -5.92 -21.74 -5.16
N TYR A 118 -5.97 -20.49 -5.59
CA TYR A 118 -4.93 -19.50 -5.38
C TYR A 118 -5.50 -18.28 -4.67
N ALA A 119 -4.73 -17.72 -3.74
CA ALA A 119 -5.07 -16.44 -3.14
C ALA A 119 -4.81 -15.32 -4.14
N LEU A 120 -5.82 -14.47 -4.35
CA LEU A 120 -5.74 -13.24 -5.10
C LEU A 120 -5.85 -12.05 -4.14
N THR A 121 -4.88 -11.15 -4.20
CA THR A 121 -4.90 -9.89 -3.46
C THR A 121 -4.63 -8.72 -4.40
N VAL A 122 -5.19 -7.57 -4.04
CA VAL A 122 -4.85 -6.29 -4.65
C VAL A 122 -4.23 -5.41 -3.58
N SER A 123 -3.13 -4.75 -3.88
CA SER A 123 -2.49 -3.77 -3.00
C SER A 123 -2.18 -2.48 -3.74
N ASN A 124 -2.11 -1.39 -2.98
CA ASN A 124 -1.69 -0.07 -3.44
C ASN A 124 -1.11 0.73 -2.25
N GLY A 125 -0.86 2.03 -2.44
CA GLY A 125 -0.31 2.89 -1.39
C GLY A 125 -1.16 2.99 -0.10
N ARG A 126 -2.42 2.52 -0.13
CA ARG A 126 -3.34 2.49 1.02
C ARG A 126 -3.32 1.16 1.79
N GLY A 127 -2.61 0.14 1.28
CA GLY A 127 -2.53 -1.18 1.90
C GLY A 127 -2.90 -2.30 0.95
N SER A 128 -3.26 -3.46 1.51
CA SER A 128 -3.62 -4.66 0.74
C SER A 128 -5.03 -5.13 1.12
N SER A 129 -5.74 -5.67 0.14
CA SER A 129 -7.04 -6.30 0.34
C SER A 129 -6.92 -7.59 1.15
N ALA A 130 -8.04 -8.02 1.73
CA ALA A 130 -8.18 -9.41 2.15
C ALA A 130 -8.00 -10.35 0.94
N PRO A 131 -7.45 -11.56 1.13
CA PRO A 131 -7.29 -12.53 0.06
C PRO A 131 -8.66 -13.09 -0.38
N VAL A 132 -8.87 -13.14 -1.69
CA VAL A 132 -10.00 -13.84 -2.32
C VAL A 132 -9.46 -15.10 -2.98
N MET A 133 -10.08 -16.25 -2.71
CA MET A 133 -9.65 -17.52 -3.29
C MET A 133 -10.28 -17.69 -4.67
N VAL A 134 -9.43 -17.80 -5.69
CA VAL A 134 -9.82 -18.06 -7.08
C VAL A 134 -9.37 -19.45 -7.51
N THR A 135 -10.10 -20.06 -8.43
CA THR A 135 -9.85 -21.41 -8.93
C THR A 135 -9.23 -21.33 -10.31
N ILE A 136 -8.07 -21.95 -10.49
CA ILE A 136 -7.43 -22.10 -11.80
C ILE A 136 -7.66 -23.53 -12.29
N GLN A 137 -8.03 -23.64 -13.56
CA GLN A 137 -8.26 -24.91 -14.25
C GLN A 137 -7.50 -24.97 -15.56
N GLU A 138 -7.13 -26.18 -15.96
CA GLU A 138 -6.70 -26.45 -17.33
C GLU A 138 -7.91 -26.56 -18.26
N PRO A 139 -7.75 -26.19 -19.54
CA PRO A 139 -8.75 -26.47 -20.54
C PRO A 139 -8.99 -27.98 -20.63
N ARG A 140 -10.25 -28.39 -20.48
CA ARG A 140 -10.68 -29.75 -20.80
C ARG A 140 -10.57 -30.04 -22.30
#